data_AF-A0A819I7H9-F1
#
_entry.id   AF-A0A819I7H9-F1
#
_cell.length_a   1.000
_cell.length_b   1.000
_cell.length_c   1.000
_cell.angle_alpha   90.00
_cell.angle_beta   90.00
_cell.angle_gamma   90.00
#
_symmetry.space_group_name_H-M   'P 1'
#
loop_
_entity.id
_entity.type
_entity.pdbx_description
1 polymer ?
#
loop_
_entity_poly.entity_id
_entity_poly.type
_entity_poly.pdbx_seq_one_letter_code
_entity_poly.pdbx_strand_id
1 'polypeptide(L)'
;MSSSNKLGSYKIEGQIVFPPGGNALADTRILVNQGEYIGIPRIDGTFVISGVPSGSYEVSVSSPQYAFEPVRVDINTKGKIRAREVNRLRPQEVVTVKYPLHFDTYTEPNYFQKREVNSWDDIIFNPIIIPIVLGIVLMLVGPKLVSQEQLDEMQHMFPQGIGMFQPNLNMPDLVDICIRLFGAPRRQRRLSQQSLTVDTKAPVNTRRRKQKKKIPKKQK
;
A
#
# COMPACT_ATOMS: atom_id res chain seq x y z
N MET A 1 0.46 -18.55 -58.38
CA MET A 1 1.74 -17.85 -58.13
C MET A 1 1.55 -17.01 -56.88
N SER A 2 2.16 -17.44 -55.78
CA SER A 2 2.04 -16.82 -54.46
C SER A 2 2.75 -15.47 -54.47
N SER A 3 2.01 -14.38 -54.27
CA SER A 3 2.56 -13.05 -54.10
C SER A 3 3.49 -13.05 -52.88
N SER A 4 4.80 -13.02 -53.12
CA SER A 4 5.80 -12.88 -52.06
C SER A 4 5.58 -11.54 -51.37
N ASN A 5 4.95 -11.56 -50.19
CA ASN A 5 4.93 -10.42 -49.30
C ASN A 5 6.39 -10.02 -49.04
N LYS A 6 6.85 -8.92 -49.65
CA LYS A 6 7.96 -8.17 -49.08
C LYS A 6 7.48 -7.76 -47.69
N LEU A 7 7.87 -8.49 -46.64
CA LEU A 7 7.78 -7.99 -45.28
C LEU A 7 8.67 -6.74 -45.25
N GLY A 8 8.09 -5.59 -45.56
CA GLY A 8 8.77 -4.31 -45.45
C GLY A 8 9.08 -4.08 -43.99
N SER A 9 10.35 -4.20 -43.61
CA SER A 9 10.82 -3.72 -42.33
C SER A 9 10.96 -2.20 -42.41
N TYR A 10 10.22 -1.49 -41.57
CA TYR A 10 10.26 -0.06 -41.44
C TYR A 10 11.07 0.35 -40.21
N LYS A 11 11.35 1.66 -40.12
CA LYS A 11 12.04 2.27 -39.00
C LYS A 11 11.14 3.30 -38.33
N ILE A 12 11.20 3.37 -37.02
CA ILE A 12 10.55 4.39 -36.19
C ILE A 12 11.66 5.28 -35.63
N GLU A 13 11.55 6.58 -35.86
CA GLU A 13 12.53 7.58 -35.46
C GLU A 13 11.89 8.60 -34.53
N GLY A 14 12.68 9.10 -33.60
CA GLY A 14 12.26 10.18 -32.72
C GLY A 14 13.39 10.70 -31.85
N GLN A 15 13.03 11.66 -31.00
CA GLN A 15 13.91 12.28 -30.04
C GLN A 15 13.18 12.41 -28.70
N ILE A 16 13.92 12.15 -27.63
CA ILE A 16 13.50 12.34 -26.24
C ILE A 16 14.13 13.64 -25.75
N VAL A 17 13.30 14.55 -25.25
CA VAL A 17 13.75 15.83 -24.71
C VAL A 17 13.61 15.77 -23.19
N PHE A 18 14.71 15.98 -22.49
CA PHE A 18 14.74 16.06 -21.03
C PHE A 18 14.70 17.52 -20.57
N PRO A 19 14.18 17.79 -19.36
CA PRO A 19 14.24 19.12 -18.77
C PRO A 19 15.70 19.55 -18.54
N PRO A 20 15.99 20.87 -18.54
CA PRO A 20 17.35 21.36 -18.40
C PRO A 20 18.00 20.87 -17.10
N GLY A 21 19.15 20.18 -17.24
CA GLY A 21 19.89 19.57 -16.12
C GLY A 21 19.56 18.11 -15.83
N GLY A 22 18.52 17.54 -16.47
CA GLY A 22 18.17 16.13 -16.36
C GLY A 22 18.90 15.27 -17.40
N ASN A 23 19.68 14.28 -16.95
CA ASN A 23 20.36 13.31 -17.81
C ASN A 23 20.02 11.89 -17.38
N ALA A 24 18.88 11.35 -17.84
CA ALA A 24 18.43 9.99 -17.51
C ALA A 24 18.52 9.01 -18.70
N LEU A 25 19.31 9.33 -19.72
CA LEU A 25 19.43 8.54 -20.96
C LEU A 25 19.91 7.10 -20.73
N ALA A 26 20.83 6.89 -19.78
CA ALA A 26 21.45 5.59 -19.54
C ALA A 26 20.43 4.51 -19.12
N ASP A 27 19.45 4.89 -18.31
CA ASP A 27 18.41 4.00 -17.78
C ASP A 27 17.12 4.04 -18.62
N THR A 28 17.08 4.91 -19.64
CA THR A 28 15.92 5.07 -20.49
C THR A 28 15.88 4.01 -21.58
N ARG A 29 14.70 3.41 -21.81
CA ARG A 29 14.44 2.45 -22.87
C ARG A 29 13.19 2.85 -23.64
N ILE A 30 13.23 2.74 -24.97
CA ILE A 30 12.05 2.93 -25.80
C ILE A 30 11.43 1.56 -26.03
N LEU A 31 10.14 1.43 -25.70
CA LEU A 31 9.39 0.19 -25.81
C LEU A 31 8.31 0.37 -26.87
N VAL A 32 8.24 -0.57 -27.81
CA VAL A 32 7.17 -0.64 -28.81
C VAL A 32 6.27 -1.83 -28.44
N ASN A 33 4.96 -1.62 -28.39
CA ASN A 33 3.98 -2.63 -27.97
C ASN A 33 4.38 -3.32 -26.67
N GLN A 34 4.69 -2.54 -25.63
CA GLN A 34 5.06 -3.07 -24.31
C GLN A 34 6.32 -3.95 -24.31
N GLY A 35 7.22 -3.80 -25.31
CA GLY A 35 8.51 -4.47 -25.36
C GLY A 35 8.68 -5.50 -26.47
N GLU A 36 7.76 -5.57 -27.44
CA GLU A 36 7.93 -6.36 -28.67
C GLU A 36 9.18 -5.92 -29.45
N TYR A 37 9.40 -4.61 -29.52
CA TYR A 37 10.65 -4.02 -30.00
C TYR A 37 11.20 -3.07 -28.95
N ILE A 38 12.51 -3.12 -28.74
CA ILE A 38 13.19 -2.29 -27.75
C ILE A 38 14.21 -1.42 -28.48
N GLY A 39 14.12 -0.11 -28.25
CA GLY A 39 15.08 0.89 -28.71
C GLY A 39 15.92 1.41 -27.55
N ILE A 40 17.17 1.75 -27.84
CA ILE A 40 18.07 2.43 -26.90
C ILE A 40 18.30 3.84 -27.46
N PRO A 41 18.12 4.90 -26.65
CA PRO A 41 18.39 6.24 -27.11
C PRO A 41 19.89 6.48 -27.23
N ARG A 42 20.27 7.36 -28.16
CA ARG A 42 21.62 7.89 -28.30
C ARG A 42 21.87 8.96 -27.25
N ILE A 43 23.12 9.40 -27.15
CA ILE A 43 23.57 10.46 -26.24
C ILE A 43 22.81 11.77 -26.48
N ASP A 44 22.41 12.04 -27.72
CA ASP A 44 21.64 13.25 -28.08
C ASP A 44 20.13 13.13 -27.82
N GLY A 45 19.67 12.03 -27.19
CA GLY A 45 18.26 11.71 -26.98
C GLY A 45 17.53 11.20 -28.22
N THR A 46 18.18 11.14 -29.37
CA THR A 46 17.62 10.58 -30.60
C THR A 46 17.59 9.05 -30.54
N PHE A 47 16.56 8.43 -31.12
CA PHE A 47 16.46 6.98 -31.21
C PHE A 47 15.92 6.54 -32.57
N VAL A 48 16.33 5.34 -32.97
CA VAL A 48 15.87 4.69 -34.20
C VAL A 48 15.62 3.22 -33.90
N ILE A 49 14.40 2.75 -34.17
CA ILE A 49 14.01 1.36 -34.03
C ILE A 49 13.75 0.81 -35.42
N SER A 50 14.62 -0.07 -35.90
CA SER A 50 14.49 -0.73 -37.21
C SER A 50 13.87 -2.12 -37.06
N GLY A 51 13.32 -2.65 -38.15
CA GLY A 51 12.79 -4.02 -38.17
C GLY A 51 11.30 -4.13 -37.85
N VAL A 52 10.59 -3.00 -37.80
CA VAL A 52 9.16 -2.97 -37.44
C VAL A 52 8.32 -3.21 -38.70
N PRO A 53 7.45 -4.23 -38.75
CA PRO A 53 6.58 -4.45 -39.91
C PRO A 53 5.52 -3.34 -40.05
N SER A 54 4.76 -3.36 -41.16
CA SER A 54 3.60 -2.47 -41.28
C SER A 54 2.51 -2.88 -40.29
N GLY A 55 2.00 -1.91 -39.53
CA GLY A 55 1.03 -2.15 -38.47
C GLY A 55 0.78 -0.90 -37.64
N SER A 56 -0.05 -1.05 -36.61
CA SER A 56 -0.26 -0.04 -35.56
C SER A 56 0.52 -0.43 -34.32
N TYR A 57 1.31 0.49 -33.80
CA TYR A 57 2.18 0.28 -32.65
C TYR A 57 1.98 1.35 -31.60
N GLU A 58 2.11 1.01 -30.33
CA GLU A 58 2.20 1.97 -29.22
C GLU A 58 3.67 2.11 -28.83
N VAL A 59 4.24 3.31 -28.99
CA VAL A 59 5.61 3.62 -28.61
C VAL A 59 5.59 4.36 -27.28
N SER A 60 6.25 3.78 -26.28
CA SER A 60 6.40 4.38 -24.95
C SER A 60 7.87 4.51 -24.59
N VAL A 61 8.18 5.51 -23.78
CA VAL A 61 9.52 5.72 -23.25
C VAL A 61 9.47 5.39 -21.76
N SER A 62 10.27 4.42 -21.34
CA SER A 62 10.39 4.00 -19.95
C SER A 62 11.68 4.58 -19.38
N SER A 63 11.56 5.38 -18.33
CA SER A 63 12.66 5.94 -17.57
C SER A 63 12.30 5.91 -16.08
N PRO A 64 13.26 5.61 -15.19
CA PRO A 64 13.01 5.63 -13.75
C PRO A 64 12.86 7.05 -13.19
N GLN A 65 13.40 8.08 -13.83
CA GLN A 65 13.40 9.45 -13.29
C GLN A 65 12.33 10.34 -13.90
N TYR A 66 11.83 9.99 -15.10
CA TYR A 66 10.88 10.82 -15.85
C TYR A 66 9.77 9.97 -16.46
N ALA A 67 8.55 10.49 -16.42
CA ALA A 67 7.41 9.93 -17.11
C ALA A 67 7.20 10.63 -18.45
N PHE A 68 6.88 9.83 -19.48
CA PHE A 68 6.60 10.28 -20.84
C PHE A 68 5.23 9.80 -21.29
N GLU A 69 4.58 10.57 -22.14
CA GLU A 69 3.31 10.18 -22.73
C GLU A 69 3.51 9.17 -23.87
N PRO A 70 2.76 8.06 -23.93
CA PRO A 70 2.87 7.11 -25.03
C PRO A 70 2.24 7.66 -26.31
N VAL A 71 2.84 7.33 -27.46
CA VAL A 71 2.38 7.77 -28.78
C VAL A 71 2.07 6.56 -29.66
N ARG A 72 0.92 6.57 -30.32
CA ARG A 72 0.53 5.55 -31.29
C ARG A 72 1.11 5.88 -32.66
N VAL A 73 1.77 4.92 -33.28
CA VAL A 73 2.36 5.04 -34.60
C VAL A 73 1.73 4.02 -35.55
N ASP A 74 1.12 4.50 -36.62
CA ASP A 74 0.54 3.68 -37.68
C ASP A 74 1.45 3.72 -38.90
N ILE A 75 1.93 2.56 -39.33
CA ILE A 75 2.82 2.37 -40.48
C ILE A 75 2.05 1.65 -41.59
N ASN A 76 1.88 2.33 -42.73
CA ASN A 76 1.25 1.73 -43.90
C ASN A 76 2.20 0.73 -44.61
N THR A 77 1.67 -0.21 -45.39
CA THR A 77 2.42 -1.12 -46.27
C THR A 77 3.26 -0.40 -47.34
N LYS A 78 3.02 0.90 -47.55
CA LYS A 78 3.82 1.79 -48.40
C LYS A 78 4.93 2.53 -47.64
N GLY A 79 5.03 2.36 -46.32
CA GLY A 79 6.00 3.05 -45.47
C GLY A 79 5.60 4.47 -45.05
N LYS A 80 4.37 4.92 -45.33
CA LYS A 80 3.86 6.19 -44.78
C LYS A 80 3.58 6.02 -43.29
N ILE A 81 4.24 6.82 -42.46
CA ILE A 81 4.09 6.81 -41.01
C ILE A 81 3.15 7.94 -40.58
N ARG A 82 2.25 7.64 -39.63
CA ARG A 82 1.39 8.62 -38.96
C ARG A 82 1.49 8.41 -37.46
N ALA A 83 1.66 9.48 -36.70
CA ALA A 83 1.69 9.43 -35.24
C ALA A 83 0.44 10.11 -34.65
N ARG A 84 -0.06 9.57 -33.54
CA ARG A 84 -1.27 10.04 -32.84
C ARG A 84 -1.12 9.84 -31.34
N GLU A 85 -1.75 10.67 -30.54
CA GLU A 85 -1.80 10.50 -29.09
C GLU A 85 -2.59 9.24 -28.69
N VAL A 86 -2.22 8.62 -27.57
CA VAL A 86 -2.88 7.39 -27.08
C VAL A 86 -4.00 7.76 -26.11
N ASN A 87 -5.19 8.04 -26.64
CA ASN A 87 -6.38 8.21 -25.80
C ASN A 87 -7.18 6.89 -25.69
N ARG A 88 -7.14 6.26 -24.51
CA ARG A 88 -7.87 5.01 -24.23
C ARG A 88 -9.35 5.24 -23.90
N LEU A 89 -9.71 6.43 -23.44
CA LEU A 89 -11.09 6.77 -23.06
C LEU A 89 -11.93 7.15 -24.29
N ARG A 90 -11.31 7.78 -25.29
CA ARG A 90 -11.96 8.20 -26.54
C ARG A 90 -11.13 7.78 -27.76
N PRO A 91 -11.22 6.53 -28.20
CA PRO A 91 -10.40 6.03 -29.31
C PRO A 91 -10.75 6.64 -30.68
N GLN A 92 -11.92 7.28 -30.80
CA GLN A 92 -12.35 7.99 -32.01
C GLN A 92 -11.72 9.37 -32.13
N GLU A 93 -11.24 9.93 -31.02
CA GLU A 93 -10.56 11.23 -31.01
C GLU A 93 -9.16 11.06 -31.60
N VAL A 94 -8.88 11.78 -32.67
CA VAL A 94 -7.63 11.68 -33.41
C VAL A 94 -6.86 12.98 -33.26
N VAL A 95 -5.97 13.01 -32.28
CA VAL A 95 -4.97 14.08 -32.14
C VAL A 95 -3.72 13.63 -32.91
N THR A 96 -3.44 14.29 -34.03
CA THR A 96 -2.27 13.97 -34.85
C THR A 96 -1.00 14.56 -34.25
N VAL A 97 0.02 13.72 -34.08
CA VAL A 97 1.35 14.12 -33.62
C VAL A 97 2.28 14.22 -34.82
N LYS A 98 3.20 15.19 -34.79
CA LYS A 98 4.22 15.36 -35.84
C LYS A 98 5.19 14.17 -35.82
N TYR A 99 5.67 13.80 -37.01
CA TYR A 99 6.76 12.82 -37.17
C TYR A 99 8.01 13.54 -37.72
N PRO A 100 9.25 13.23 -37.29
CA PRO A 100 9.66 12.24 -36.28
C PRO A 100 9.05 12.46 -34.89
N LEU A 101 9.05 11.44 -34.04
CA LEU A 101 8.41 11.52 -32.72
C LEU A 101 9.21 12.42 -31.79
N HIS A 102 8.53 13.28 -31.04
CA HIS A 102 9.14 14.09 -29.99
C HIS A 102 8.46 13.71 -28.68
N PHE A 103 9.25 13.18 -27.73
CA PHE A 103 8.77 12.83 -26.40
C PHE A 103 9.24 13.89 -25.42
N ASP A 104 8.29 14.70 -24.95
CA ASP A 104 8.52 15.66 -23.89
C ASP A 104 8.26 15.01 -22.52
N THR A 105 9.03 15.40 -21.52
CA THR A 105 8.81 14.95 -20.15
C THR A 105 7.53 15.54 -19.59
N TYR A 106 6.64 14.68 -19.10
CA TYR A 106 5.39 15.10 -18.47
C TYR A 106 5.59 15.47 -16.99
N THR A 107 6.23 14.58 -16.22
CA THR A 107 6.39 14.73 -14.76
C THR A 107 7.46 13.78 -14.23
N GLU A 108 8.11 14.15 -13.12
CA GLU A 108 8.94 13.23 -12.32
C GLU A 108 8.03 12.33 -11.47
N PRO A 109 8.03 11.01 -11.68
CA PRO A 109 7.17 10.09 -10.95
C PRO A 109 7.54 10.07 -9.46
N ASN A 110 6.57 10.40 -8.59
CA ASN A 110 6.74 10.23 -7.16
C ASN A 110 6.43 8.77 -6.76
N TYR A 111 7.48 7.94 -6.71
CA TYR A 111 7.35 6.55 -6.26
C TYR A 111 7.05 6.41 -4.77
N PHE A 112 7.31 7.45 -3.99
CA PHE A 112 7.22 7.39 -2.53
C PHE A 112 5.96 8.11 -2.06
N GLN A 113 5.04 7.33 -1.50
CA GLN A 113 3.96 7.88 -0.72
C GLN A 113 4.48 8.19 0.68
N LYS A 114 4.32 9.44 1.12
CA LYS A 114 4.61 9.80 2.50
C LYS A 114 3.65 9.04 3.40
N ARG A 115 4.16 8.38 4.44
CA ARG A 115 3.30 7.75 5.45
C ARG A 115 2.41 8.84 6.05
N GLU A 116 1.10 8.62 6.02
CA GLU A 116 0.16 9.36 6.85
C GLU A 116 0.55 9.11 8.30
N VAL A 117 1.21 10.10 8.90
CA VAL A 117 1.40 10.13 10.34
C VAL A 117 0.08 10.59 10.92
N ASN A 118 -0.40 9.91 11.96
CA ASN A 118 -1.60 10.36 12.65
C ASN A 118 -1.37 11.81 13.05
N SER A 119 -2.18 12.70 12.49
CA SER A 119 -2.10 14.09 12.83
C SER A 119 -2.70 14.20 14.25
N TRP A 120 -2.19 15.11 15.10
CA TRP A 120 -2.65 15.17 16.51
C TRP A 120 -4.14 15.52 16.60
N ASP A 121 -4.66 16.23 15.60
CA ASP A 121 -6.08 16.44 15.30
C ASP A 121 -6.83 15.13 15.03
N ASP A 122 -6.31 14.20 14.22
CA ASP A 122 -6.94 12.89 13.99
C ASP A 122 -7.08 12.07 15.29
N ILE A 123 -6.14 12.26 16.23
CA ILE A 123 -6.18 11.61 17.54
C ILE A 123 -7.25 12.25 18.42
N ILE A 124 -7.33 13.58 18.48
CA ILE A 124 -8.29 14.29 19.33
C ILE A 124 -9.72 14.18 18.77
N PHE A 125 -9.89 14.27 17.45
CA PHE A 125 -11.17 14.14 16.77
C PHE A 125 -11.60 12.68 16.54
N ASN A 126 -10.88 11.73 17.13
CA ASN A 126 -11.30 10.34 17.12
C ASN A 126 -12.64 10.20 17.88
N PRO A 127 -13.67 9.60 17.27
CA PRO A 127 -14.99 9.43 17.88
C PRO A 127 -14.97 8.67 19.21
N ILE A 128 -13.88 7.93 19.50
CA ILE A 128 -13.69 7.23 20.78
C ILE A 128 -13.09 8.16 21.85
N ILE A 129 -12.20 9.08 21.49
CA ILE A 129 -11.43 9.87 22.46
C ILE A 129 -12.26 11.02 23.03
N ILE A 130 -13.08 11.68 22.21
CA ILE A 130 -13.99 12.76 22.63
C ILE A 130 -14.89 12.34 23.82
N PRO A 131 -15.67 11.25 23.74
CA PRO A 131 -16.55 10.85 24.85
C PRO A 131 -15.78 10.40 26.10
N ILE A 132 -14.57 9.85 25.96
CA ILE A 132 -13.72 9.48 27.11
C ILE A 132 -13.26 10.72 27.87
N VAL A 133 -12.73 11.72 27.15
CA VAL A 133 -12.28 12.98 27.75
C VAL A 133 -13.46 13.73 28.38
N LEU A 134 -14.59 13.79 27.67
CA LEU A 134 -15.83 14.36 28.18
C LEU A 134 -16.30 13.66 29.47
N GLY A 135 -16.25 12.32 29.49
CA GLY A 135 -16.59 11.52 30.65
C GLY A 135 -15.72 11.83 31.88
N ILE A 136 -14.41 11.99 31.70
CA ILE A 136 -13.48 12.35 32.78
C ILE A 136 -13.78 13.76 33.31
N VAL A 137 -14.05 14.73 32.43
CA VAL A 137 -14.40 16.10 32.83
C VAL A 137 -15.70 16.12 33.63
N LEU A 138 -16.73 15.41 33.16
CA LEU A 138 -18.00 15.26 33.89
C LEU A 138 -17.84 14.51 35.22
N MET A 139 -16.95 13.52 35.30
CA MET A 139 -16.66 12.82 36.55
C MET A 139 -16.00 13.73 37.60
N LEU A 140 -15.17 14.69 37.17
CA LEU A 140 -14.48 15.62 38.08
C LEU A 140 -15.32 16.83 38.48
N VAL A 141 -16.13 17.35 37.54
CA VAL A 141 -16.93 18.57 37.74
C VAL A 141 -18.36 18.23 38.19
N GLY A 142 -18.91 17.10 37.75
CA GLY A 142 -20.26 16.64 38.05
C GLY A 142 -20.58 16.57 39.55
N PRO A 143 -19.73 15.98 40.41
CA PRO A 143 -19.96 15.95 41.85
C PRO A 143 -19.99 17.34 42.51
N LYS A 144 -19.46 18.38 41.84
CA LYS A 144 -19.48 19.76 42.33
C LYS A 144 -20.66 20.58 41.81
N LEU A 145 -21.42 20.07 40.83
CA LEU A 145 -22.55 20.77 40.22
C LEU A 145 -23.89 20.08 40.46
N VAL A 146 -23.89 18.79 40.81
CA VAL A 146 -25.07 17.94 40.94
C VAL A 146 -25.26 17.54 42.41
N SER A 147 -26.50 17.64 42.92
CA SER A 147 -26.87 17.20 44.26
C SER A 147 -26.85 15.67 44.36
N GLN A 148 -26.58 15.10 45.55
CA GLN A 148 -26.45 13.64 45.76
C GLN A 148 -27.64 12.83 45.22
N GLU A 149 -28.86 13.35 45.35
CA GLU A 149 -30.10 12.71 44.88
C GLU A 149 -30.18 12.57 43.35
N GLN A 150 -29.69 13.58 42.62
CA GLN A 150 -29.65 13.59 41.16
C GLN A 150 -28.52 12.72 40.61
N LEU A 151 -27.46 12.52 41.40
CA LEU A 151 -26.35 11.64 41.06
C LEU A 151 -26.80 10.18 41.09
N ASP A 152 -27.59 9.78 42.10
CA ASP A 152 -28.17 8.45 42.21
C ASP A 152 -29.14 8.17 41.06
N GLU A 153 -30.00 9.13 40.70
CA GLU A 153 -30.93 8.97 39.56
C GLU A 153 -30.19 8.87 38.21
N MET A 154 -29.16 9.68 38.00
CA MET A 154 -28.32 9.64 36.79
C MET A 154 -27.53 8.33 36.69
N GLN A 155 -27.07 7.77 37.82
CA GLN A 155 -26.44 6.45 37.89
C GLN A 155 -27.39 5.31 37.51
N HIS A 156 -28.70 5.44 37.74
CA HIS A 156 -29.70 4.46 37.33
C HIS A 156 -30.13 4.61 35.86
N MET A 157 -30.01 5.81 35.29
CA MET A 157 -30.32 6.11 33.89
C MET A 157 -29.17 5.81 32.92
N PHE A 158 -27.91 5.96 33.35
CA PHE A 158 -26.73 5.74 32.51
C PHE A 158 -26.59 4.31 31.94
N PRO A 159 -26.84 3.23 32.72
CA PRO A 159 -26.88 1.86 32.20
C PRO A 159 -27.99 1.66 31.15
N GLN A 160 -29.11 2.39 31.27
CA GLN A 160 -30.24 2.28 30.36
C GLN A 160 -30.00 3.03 29.04
N GLY A 161 -29.31 4.17 29.08
CA GLY A 161 -28.93 4.91 27.88
C GLY A 161 -27.94 4.15 26.98
N ILE A 162 -26.95 3.46 27.57
CA ILE A 162 -25.98 2.64 26.83
C ILE A 162 -26.62 1.35 26.29
N GLY A 163 -27.54 0.74 27.05
CA GLY A 163 -28.32 -0.43 26.62
C GLY A 163 -29.24 -0.17 25.42
N MET A 164 -29.65 1.08 25.19
CA MET A 164 -30.45 1.48 24.03
C MET A 164 -29.65 1.48 22.71
N PHE A 165 -28.35 1.76 22.78
CA PHE A 165 -27.46 1.78 21.60
C PHE A 165 -26.80 0.42 21.32
N GLN A 166 -26.62 -0.45 22.32
CA GLN A 166 -26.14 -1.82 22.14
C GLN A 166 -26.75 -2.80 23.17
N PRO A 167 -27.75 -3.62 22.80
CA PRO A 167 -28.57 -4.40 23.74
C PRO A 167 -27.87 -5.61 24.39
N ASN A 168 -26.58 -5.86 24.12
CA ASN A 168 -25.86 -7.06 24.61
C ASN A 168 -24.55 -6.77 25.35
N LEU A 169 -24.33 -5.55 25.84
CA LEU A 169 -23.10 -5.21 26.56
C LEU A 169 -23.30 -5.37 28.08
N ASN A 170 -22.93 -6.52 28.63
CA ASN A 170 -22.76 -6.70 30.08
C ASN A 170 -21.51 -5.90 30.47
N MET A 171 -21.68 -4.68 30.98
CA MET A 171 -20.60 -3.70 31.13
C MET A 171 -19.66 -4.14 32.27
N PRO A 172 -18.38 -4.46 32.02
CA PRO A 172 -17.41 -4.64 33.09
C PRO A 172 -17.09 -3.29 33.72
N ASP A 173 -16.80 -3.31 35.03
CA ASP A 173 -16.53 -2.13 35.84
C ASP A 173 -15.50 -1.20 35.17
N LEU A 174 -15.76 0.12 35.15
CA LEU A 174 -15.01 1.08 34.31
C LEU A 174 -13.50 1.07 34.61
N VAL A 175 -13.14 0.77 35.85
CA VAL A 175 -11.76 0.58 36.33
C VAL A 175 -11.08 -0.62 35.68
N ASP A 176 -11.80 -1.73 35.44
CA ASP A 176 -11.24 -2.93 34.82
C ASP A 176 -10.98 -2.74 33.32
N ILE A 177 -11.74 -1.88 32.65
CA ILE A 177 -11.52 -1.52 31.25
C ILE A 177 -10.28 -0.61 31.12
N CYS A 178 -10.16 0.40 31.98
CA CYS A 178 -8.97 1.26 32.02
C CYS A 178 -7.70 0.46 32.38
N ILE A 179 -7.79 -0.47 33.33
CA ILE A 179 -6.68 -1.36 33.70
C ILE A 179 -6.34 -2.32 32.55
N ARG A 180 -7.30 -2.79 31.74
CA ARG A 180 -7.01 -3.65 30.58
C ARG A 180 -6.44 -2.90 29.39
N LEU A 181 -6.75 -1.61 29.23
CA LEU A 181 -6.30 -0.79 28.11
C LEU A 181 -4.93 -0.13 28.36
N PHE A 182 -4.65 0.28 29.60
CA PHE A 182 -3.40 0.98 29.97
C PHE A 182 -2.49 0.17 30.91
N GLY A 183 -2.97 -0.93 31.49
CA GLY A 183 -2.21 -1.80 32.38
C GLY A 183 -1.86 -3.14 31.71
N ALA A 184 -0.57 -3.46 31.70
CA ALA A 184 0.01 -4.72 31.22
C ALA A 184 -0.73 -5.99 31.72
N PRO A 185 -0.66 -7.13 31.01
CA PRO A 185 -1.56 -8.26 31.22
C PRO A 185 -1.32 -8.95 32.56
N ARG A 186 -2.35 -9.04 33.42
CA ARG A 186 -2.34 -9.92 34.60
C ARG A 186 -2.92 -11.29 34.25
N ARG A 187 -2.07 -12.31 34.46
CA ARG A 187 -2.35 -13.75 34.33
C ARG A 187 -3.55 -14.15 35.21
N GLN A 188 -4.60 -14.65 34.58
CA GLN A 188 -5.80 -15.21 35.24
C GLN A 188 -5.41 -16.25 36.31
N ARG A 189 -5.75 -15.99 37.57
CA ARG A 189 -5.92 -17.04 38.59
C ARG A 189 -7.36 -17.52 38.50
N ARG A 190 -7.58 -18.71 37.95
CA ARG A 190 -8.85 -19.42 38.02
C ARG A 190 -9.13 -19.78 39.49
N LEU A 191 -10.23 -19.30 40.03
CA LEU A 191 -10.88 -19.87 41.20
C LEU A 191 -11.65 -21.11 40.73
N SER A 192 -11.12 -22.29 41.03
CA SER A 192 -11.89 -23.54 41.02
C SER A 192 -12.23 -23.87 42.47
N GLN A 193 -13.53 -23.89 42.77
CA GLN A 193 -14.10 -24.48 43.98
C GLN A 193 -13.52 -25.89 44.14
N GLN A 194 -12.89 -26.17 45.29
CA GLN A 194 -12.46 -27.51 45.66
C GLN A 194 -13.14 -27.86 46.99
N SER A 195 -14.10 -28.77 46.89
CA SER A 195 -14.69 -29.50 48.01
C SER A 195 -13.62 -30.36 48.70
N LEU A 196 -13.75 -30.43 50.02
CA LEU A 196 -12.94 -31.21 50.94
C LEU A 196 -13.04 -32.72 50.66
N THR A 197 -11.92 -33.40 50.39
CA THR A 197 -11.66 -34.77 50.88
C THR A 197 -10.16 -35.03 51.08
N VAL A 198 -9.82 -35.12 52.36
CA VAL A 198 -8.83 -35.97 53.05
C VAL A 198 -7.73 -36.68 52.24
N ASP A 199 -6.50 -36.29 52.59
CA ASP A 199 -5.22 -37.01 52.63
C ASP A 199 -5.11 -38.42 52.03
N THR A 200 -4.01 -38.67 51.30
CA THR A 200 -2.87 -39.47 51.81
C THR A 200 -1.77 -39.70 50.74
N LYS A 201 -0.52 -39.36 51.12
CA LYS A 201 0.80 -39.88 50.68
C LYS A 201 1.44 -39.47 49.33
N ALA A 202 2.62 -38.88 49.47
CA ALA A 202 3.69 -38.70 48.48
C ALA A 202 4.37 -40.07 48.11
N PRO A 203 5.22 -40.17 47.06
CA PRO A 203 6.58 -39.64 47.15
C PRO A 203 7.27 -39.16 45.83
N VAL A 204 8.26 -38.28 46.06
CA VAL A 204 9.66 -38.30 45.54
C VAL A 204 9.94 -38.15 44.03
N ASN A 205 10.66 -37.07 43.81
CA ASN A 205 11.34 -36.53 42.63
C ASN A 205 12.55 -37.38 42.19
N THR A 206 12.76 -37.59 40.88
CA THR A 206 14.12 -37.75 40.31
C THR A 206 14.17 -37.31 38.84
N ARG A 207 14.81 -36.15 38.60
CA ARG A 207 15.34 -35.72 37.30
C ARG A 207 16.61 -36.52 36.96
N ARG A 208 16.76 -36.98 35.71
CA ARG A 208 18.05 -36.94 34.96
C ARG A 208 17.89 -37.39 33.49
N ARG A 209 17.86 -36.42 32.58
CA ARG A 209 17.97 -36.61 31.12
C ARG A 209 19.45 -36.48 30.75
N LYS A 210 20.14 -37.59 30.43
CA LYS A 210 21.52 -37.56 29.89
C LYS A 210 21.46 -37.61 28.36
N GLN A 211 21.84 -36.50 27.71
CA GLN A 211 22.24 -36.49 26.30
C GLN A 211 23.67 -37.02 26.18
N LYS A 212 23.91 -38.03 25.35
CA LYS A 212 25.26 -38.44 24.90
C LYS A 212 25.46 -37.96 23.46
N LYS A 213 26.30 -36.92 23.29
CA LYS A 213 26.95 -36.59 22.00
C LYS A 213 28.08 -37.60 21.76
N LYS A 214 28.06 -38.28 20.60
CA LYS A 214 29.22 -39.03 20.07
C LYS A 214 29.86 -38.18 18.96
N ILE A 215 31.16 -37.94 19.10
CA ILE A 215 32.07 -37.40 18.09
C ILE A 215 32.90 -38.59 17.58
N PRO A 216 33.13 -38.79 16.27
CA PRO A 216 34.20 -39.65 15.81
C PRO A 216 35.48 -38.83 15.56
N LYS A 217 36.59 -39.35 16.10
CA LYS A 217 37.96 -38.86 15.95
C LYS A 217 38.51 -39.18 14.55
N LYS A 218 39.30 -38.23 14.04
CA LYS A 218 40.27 -38.37 12.93
C LYS A 218 41.41 -39.35 13.27
N GLN A 219 42.16 -39.67 12.20
CA GLN A 219 43.49 -40.29 12.08
C GLN A 219 43.40 -41.77 11.69
N LYS A 220 44.14 -42.29 10.69
CA LYS A 220 45.31 -41.79 9.97
C LYS A 220 45.36 -42.50 8.61
#